data_AF-A0A3Y7NT15-F1
#
_entry.id   AF-A0A3Y7NT15-F1
#
_cell.length_a   1.000
_cell.length_b   1.000
_cell.length_c   1.000
_cell.angle_alpha   90.00
_cell.angle_beta   90.00
_cell.angle_gamma   90.00
#
_symmetry.space_group_name_H-M   'P 1'
#
loop_
_entity.id
_entity.type
_entity.pdbx_description
1 polymer ?
#
loop_
_entity_poly.entity_id
_entity_poly.type
_entity_poly.pdbx_seq_one_letter_code
_entity_poly.pdbx_strand_id
1 'polypeptide(L)'
;MKLPEESISTQEKLLEFDQWLTAKLDRIKDSEKFTSEIEALCQCIRHIAPFLNDFDTYEDANIENLCVAVMRSAESFLSGDSFLDDEDYICKFFDAFFNLLFLSTGATDNNLKNHFLIKLKIDGITPLFPKRAAGKRNVKFKLSTIPTTTKSDFIARLLASCYVACSKPYFDTVKTEPVFDIEIYLRVFLKAYIELILEDKEDLYQLWSVCRSYLELNKISKDADFGRYLLNSCTIFKVRGSVSASGGHAPEKILRNKLYDIGLRPDIDFNIADVNIGEQEVVEEGKRRKKTRAYDFIIPFRIPSWEPKAKLFIQSQFYAGDSGSVSHKVVDQTQSSRVFTLSKYPNARFVEYLDGAGYYASLRGDLEHMLSFNDTASFFQVKSILLRLRREFQVIKYLTPIEIEHSILTCTDRKIDTFKANLISDGYPDDEVNRAVSVSLDLGFIEINEGVVSISSKRLDISRRLLLLDIIAINSKKITDDERRSLKYLLVPGYGENMGMLESDLSKTVSDIMTYQQITLTQFTTDLEWLLDEKVVKRN
;
A
#
# COMPACT_ATOMS: atom_id res chain seq x y z
N MET A 1 9.58 21.63 -23.09
CA MET A 1 10.41 22.35 -22.11
C MET A 1 11.17 21.33 -21.28
N LYS A 2 12.48 21.28 -21.49
CA LYS A 2 13.34 20.30 -20.84
C LYS A 2 13.74 20.77 -19.44
N LEU A 3 13.62 19.89 -18.44
CA LEU A 3 14.09 20.14 -17.09
C LEU A 3 15.63 20.12 -17.06
N PRO A 4 16.29 20.95 -16.24
CA PRO A 4 17.74 20.95 -16.12
C PRO A 4 18.26 19.60 -15.63
N GLU A 5 19.44 19.21 -16.11
CA GLU A 5 20.14 18.03 -15.60
C GLU A 5 20.54 18.25 -14.13
N GLU A 6 20.49 17.18 -13.34
CA GLU A 6 20.94 17.19 -11.96
C GLU A 6 22.43 16.85 -11.89
N SER A 7 23.20 17.71 -11.23
CA SER A 7 24.60 17.45 -10.92
C SER A 7 24.88 17.80 -9.46
N ILE A 8 24.40 16.95 -8.55
CA ILE A 8 24.63 17.09 -7.10
C ILE A 8 25.30 15.85 -6.51
N SER A 9 26.13 16.05 -5.50
CA SER A 9 26.83 15.00 -4.77
C SER A 9 25.86 14.14 -3.94
N THR A 10 26.30 12.93 -3.54
CA THR A 10 25.53 12.08 -2.62
C THR A 10 25.17 12.80 -1.33
N GLN A 11 26.09 13.62 -0.79
CA GLN A 11 25.82 14.41 0.41
C GLN A 11 24.71 15.44 0.21
N GLU A 12 24.69 16.13 -0.94
CA GLU A 12 23.62 17.08 -1.26
C GLU A 12 22.28 16.38 -1.52
N LYS A 13 22.29 15.18 -2.10
CA LYS A 13 21.09 14.32 -2.23
C LYS A 13 20.52 13.96 -0.87
N LEU A 14 21.38 13.61 0.09
CA LEU A 14 20.98 13.28 1.46
C LEU A 14 20.39 14.48 2.20
N LEU A 15 20.97 15.67 2.06
CA LEU A 15 20.44 16.90 2.63
C LEU A 15 19.09 17.30 2.01
N GLU A 16 18.96 17.17 0.69
CA GLU A 16 17.67 17.35 0.02
C GLU A 16 16.63 16.33 0.49
N PHE A 17 17.00 15.06 0.59
CA PHE A 17 16.11 13.99 1.04
C PHE A 17 15.47 14.36 2.39
N ASP A 18 16.26 14.87 3.32
CA ASP A 18 15.82 15.30 4.64
C ASP A 18 14.84 16.49 4.56
N GLN A 19 15.12 17.45 3.68
CA GLN A 19 14.27 18.62 3.45
C GLN A 19 12.89 18.26 2.86
N TRP A 20 12.81 17.18 2.09
CA TRP A 20 11.61 16.77 1.35
C TRP A 20 10.96 15.48 1.86
N LEU A 21 11.46 14.92 2.97
CA LEU A 21 10.97 13.70 3.60
C LEU A 21 9.46 13.64 3.78
N THR A 22 8.86 12.51 3.41
CA THR A 22 7.48 12.16 3.78
C THR A 22 7.52 11.20 4.96
N ALA A 23 7.40 11.72 6.19
CA ALA A 23 7.60 10.90 7.39
C ALA A 23 6.59 9.74 7.53
N LYS A 24 5.34 9.93 7.09
CA LYS A 24 4.24 8.95 7.16
C LYS A 24 3.28 9.17 6.00
N LEU A 25 2.73 8.10 5.44
CA LEU A 25 1.70 8.16 4.40
C LEU A 25 0.30 8.12 5.01
N ASP A 26 0.01 7.13 5.85
CA ASP A 26 -1.30 6.94 6.47
C ASP A 26 -1.21 6.80 8.00
N ARG A 27 -2.31 7.10 8.70
CA ARG A 27 -2.47 6.69 10.10
C ARG A 27 -3.12 5.31 10.12
N ILE A 28 -2.67 4.42 11.01
CA ILE A 28 -3.25 3.08 11.17
C ILE A 28 -4.78 3.15 11.38
N LYS A 29 -5.24 4.16 12.14
CA LYS A 29 -6.66 4.42 12.42
C LYS A 29 -7.50 4.71 11.17
N ASP A 30 -6.88 5.17 10.09
CA ASP A 30 -7.55 5.56 8.86
C ASP A 30 -7.61 4.37 7.87
N SER A 31 -7.03 3.21 8.22
CA SER A 31 -7.03 2.03 7.36
C SER A 31 -8.34 1.24 7.46
N GLU A 32 -8.82 0.71 6.34
CA GLU A 32 -9.98 -0.20 6.29
C GLU A 32 -9.79 -1.43 7.18
N LYS A 33 -8.54 -1.93 7.28
CA LYS A 33 -8.20 -3.04 8.16
C LYS A 33 -8.41 -2.71 9.64
N PHE A 34 -8.02 -1.51 10.08
CA PHE A 34 -8.29 -1.08 11.45
C PHE A 34 -9.79 -0.97 11.71
N THR A 35 -10.53 -0.33 10.80
CA THR A 35 -11.98 -0.12 10.91
C THR A 35 -12.76 -1.44 10.95
N SER A 36 -12.43 -2.38 10.07
CA SER A 36 -13.08 -3.71 10.06
C SER A 36 -12.75 -4.54 11.31
N GLU A 37 -11.49 -4.52 11.76
CA GLU A 37 -11.08 -5.25 12.97
C GLU A 37 -11.80 -4.74 14.22
N ILE A 38 -11.84 -3.41 14.42
CA ILE A 38 -12.50 -2.84 15.60
C ILE A 38 -14.01 -3.08 15.59
N GLU A 39 -14.65 -3.04 14.41
CA GLU A 39 -16.07 -3.33 14.28
C GLU A 39 -16.38 -4.80 14.60
N ALA A 40 -15.56 -5.73 14.09
CA ALA A 40 -15.69 -7.14 14.40
C ALA A 40 -15.54 -7.42 15.90
N LEU A 41 -14.56 -6.79 16.57
CA LEU A 41 -14.37 -6.90 18.02
C LEU A 41 -15.56 -6.36 18.81
N CYS A 42 -16.03 -5.15 18.49
CA CYS A 42 -17.19 -4.55 19.15
C CYS A 42 -18.45 -5.42 18.99
N GLN A 43 -18.71 -5.91 17.77
CA GLN A 43 -19.83 -6.80 17.50
C GLN A 43 -19.70 -8.11 18.28
N CYS A 44 -18.51 -8.72 18.28
CA CYS A 44 -18.25 -9.96 19.01
C CYS A 44 -18.61 -9.83 20.50
N ILE A 45 -18.14 -8.78 21.18
CA ILE A 45 -18.46 -8.55 22.61
C ILE A 45 -19.97 -8.44 22.82
N ARG A 46 -20.67 -7.65 21.98
CA ARG A 46 -22.13 -7.47 22.07
C ARG A 46 -22.89 -8.78 21.87
N HIS A 47 -22.40 -9.68 21.01
CA HIS A 47 -23.05 -10.95 20.75
C HIS A 47 -22.85 -11.98 21.88
N ILE A 48 -21.68 -12.00 22.53
CA ILE A 48 -21.40 -12.97 23.61
C ILE A 48 -21.86 -12.51 24.99
N ALA A 49 -21.90 -11.20 25.24
CA ALA A 49 -22.21 -10.61 26.55
C ALA A 49 -23.53 -11.13 27.17
N PRO A 50 -24.66 -11.21 26.45
CA PRO A 50 -25.92 -11.67 27.04
C PRO A 50 -25.87 -13.12 27.57
N PHE A 51 -25.00 -13.96 27.02
CA PHE A 51 -24.82 -15.35 27.45
C PHE A 51 -23.81 -15.50 28.59
N LEU A 52 -23.14 -14.41 28.96
CA LEU A 52 -22.16 -14.31 30.04
C LEU A 52 -22.62 -13.29 31.09
N ASN A 53 -23.94 -13.10 31.22
CA ASN A 53 -24.55 -12.15 32.17
C ASN A 53 -23.92 -10.73 32.08
N ASP A 54 -23.68 -10.25 30.85
CA ASP A 54 -23.03 -8.98 30.57
C ASP A 54 -21.68 -8.77 31.30
N PHE A 55 -20.95 -9.88 31.51
CA PHE A 55 -19.69 -9.92 32.25
C PHE A 55 -19.79 -9.28 33.64
N ASP A 56 -20.94 -9.43 34.32
CA ASP A 56 -21.19 -8.77 35.60
C ASP A 56 -20.23 -9.21 36.70
N THR A 57 -19.92 -10.49 36.76
CA THR A 57 -18.93 -11.06 37.67
C THR A 57 -17.80 -11.75 36.92
N TYR A 58 -16.61 -11.88 37.54
CA TYR A 58 -15.48 -12.52 36.87
C TYR A 58 -15.70 -14.03 36.71
N GLU A 59 -16.49 -14.64 37.59
CA GLU A 59 -16.87 -16.05 37.55
C GLU A 59 -17.68 -16.41 36.30
N ASP A 60 -18.39 -15.43 35.73
CA ASP A 60 -19.16 -15.61 34.50
C ASP A 60 -18.25 -15.92 33.30
N ALA A 61 -17.01 -15.42 33.31
CA ALA A 61 -16.04 -15.54 32.22
C ALA A 61 -15.07 -16.72 32.39
N ASN A 62 -15.57 -17.93 32.69
CA ASN A 62 -14.77 -19.16 32.66
C ASN A 62 -14.82 -19.87 31.30
N ILE A 63 -13.88 -20.80 31.06
CA ILE A 63 -13.71 -21.50 29.77
C ILE A 63 -15.00 -22.19 29.29
N GLU A 64 -15.68 -22.90 30.17
CA GLU A 64 -16.92 -23.62 29.88
C GLU A 64 -18.03 -22.64 29.47
N ASN A 65 -18.23 -21.57 30.24
CA ASN A 65 -19.20 -20.53 29.94
C ASN A 65 -18.88 -19.82 28.62
N LEU A 66 -17.60 -19.52 28.34
CA LEU A 66 -17.15 -18.93 27.08
C LEU A 66 -17.48 -19.84 25.88
N CYS A 67 -17.21 -21.15 25.99
CA CYS A 67 -17.57 -22.11 24.95
C CYS A 67 -19.08 -22.09 24.67
N VAL A 68 -19.90 -22.10 25.73
CA VAL A 68 -21.36 -22.07 25.61
C VAL A 68 -21.84 -20.75 24.99
N ALA A 69 -21.32 -19.62 25.45
CA ALA A 69 -21.67 -18.30 24.96
C ALA A 69 -21.38 -18.17 23.47
N VAL A 70 -20.16 -18.53 23.05
CA VAL A 70 -19.74 -18.46 21.64
C VAL A 70 -20.61 -19.36 20.76
N MET A 71 -20.90 -20.59 21.18
CA MET A 71 -21.79 -21.49 20.42
C MET A 71 -23.23 -20.97 20.33
N ARG A 72 -23.75 -20.32 21.39
CA ARG A 72 -25.09 -19.71 21.36
C ARG A 72 -25.14 -18.46 20.50
N SER A 73 -24.11 -17.61 20.57
CA SER A 73 -24.00 -16.42 19.73
C SER A 73 -23.88 -16.77 18.24
N ALA A 74 -23.22 -17.88 17.90
CA ALA A 74 -23.11 -18.34 16.52
C ALA A 74 -24.48 -18.64 15.87
N GLU A 75 -25.51 -18.96 16.65
CA GLU A 75 -26.86 -19.26 16.14
C GLU A 75 -27.48 -18.05 15.42
N SER A 76 -27.17 -16.82 15.86
CA SER A 76 -27.70 -15.60 15.22
C SER A 76 -27.15 -15.32 13.82
N PHE A 77 -26.11 -16.06 13.40
CA PHE A 77 -25.47 -15.93 12.09
C PHE A 77 -25.92 -17.00 11.09
N LEU A 78 -26.79 -17.93 11.50
CA LEU A 78 -27.34 -18.97 10.63
C LEU A 78 -28.56 -18.45 9.86
N SER A 79 -28.48 -18.45 8.52
CA SER A 79 -29.63 -18.25 7.65
C SER A 79 -30.37 -19.56 7.34
N GLY A 80 -29.64 -20.66 7.21
CA GLY A 80 -30.15 -21.94 6.72
C GLY A 80 -30.33 -22.02 5.20
N ASP A 81 -30.03 -20.95 4.45
CA ASP A 81 -30.22 -20.88 3.00
C ASP A 81 -29.07 -21.55 2.23
N SER A 82 -27.85 -21.45 2.74
CA SER A 82 -26.63 -21.89 2.07
C SER A 82 -25.56 -22.28 3.07
N PHE A 83 -25.13 -23.55 3.02
CA PHE A 83 -24.08 -24.06 3.89
C PHE A 83 -22.79 -23.23 3.78
N LEU A 84 -22.44 -22.79 2.56
CA LEU A 84 -21.21 -22.04 2.32
C LEU A 84 -21.28 -20.63 2.87
N ASP A 85 -22.44 -19.97 2.77
CA ASP A 85 -22.61 -18.61 3.27
C ASP A 85 -22.66 -18.62 4.80
N ASP A 86 -23.41 -19.56 5.40
CA ASP A 86 -23.44 -19.75 6.86
C ASP A 86 -22.04 -20.12 7.41
N GLU A 87 -21.27 -20.95 6.69
CA GLU A 87 -19.88 -21.28 7.04
C GLU A 87 -18.99 -20.03 7.04
N ASP A 88 -19.13 -19.13 6.06
CA ASP A 88 -18.36 -17.89 5.97
C ASP A 88 -18.74 -16.90 7.07
N TYR A 89 -20.04 -16.71 7.35
CA TYR A 89 -20.51 -15.82 8.40
C TYR A 89 -20.06 -16.28 9.80
N ILE A 90 -20.21 -17.57 10.11
CA ILE A 90 -19.76 -18.13 11.40
C ILE A 90 -18.23 -18.13 11.49
N CYS A 91 -17.52 -18.38 10.38
CA CYS A 91 -16.06 -18.30 10.36
C CYS A 91 -15.58 -16.88 10.74
N LYS A 92 -16.21 -15.84 10.20
CA LYS A 92 -15.89 -14.45 10.57
C LYS A 92 -16.17 -14.16 12.04
N PHE A 93 -17.27 -14.69 12.59
CA PHE A 93 -17.57 -14.54 14.01
C PHE A 93 -16.56 -15.25 14.92
N PHE A 94 -16.19 -16.50 14.62
CA PHE A 94 -15.15 -17.22 15.39
C PHE A 94 -13.78 -16.57 15.26
N ASP A 95 -13.42 -16.07 14.08
CA ASP A 95 -12.18 -15.31 13.91
C ASP A 95 -12.20 -14.05 14.78
N ALA A 96 -13.30 -13.28 14.76
CA ALA A 96 -13.49 -12.11 15.62
C ALA A 96 -13.39 -12.44 17.13
N PHE A 97 -13.92 -13.59 17.55
CA PHE A 97 -13.81 -14.07 18.92
C PHE A 97 -12.38 -14.43 19.31
N PHE A 98 -11.64 -15.18 18.49
CA PHE A 98 -10.23 -15.45 18.75
C PHE A 98 -9.40 -14.17 18.74
N ASN A 99 -9.76 -13.25 17.86
CA ASN A 99 -9.18 -11.93 17.77
C ASN A 99 -9.38 -11.09 19.04
N LEU A 100 -10.52 -11.24 19.72
CA LEU A 100 -10.79 -10.67 21.03
C LEU A 100 -9.90 -11.31 22.10
N LEU A 101 -9.79 -12.65 22.12
CA LEU A 101 -8.93 -13.35 23.08
C LEU A 101 -7.45 -12.94 22.94
N PHE A 102 -6.94 -12.87 21.71
CA PHE A 102 -5.59 -12.36 21.42
C PHE A 102 -5.38 -10.92 21.88
N LEU A 103 -6.39 -10.06 21.69
CA LEU A 103 -6.32 -8.67 22.11
C LEU A 103 -6.29 -8.55 23.63
N SER A 104 -7.07 -9.36 24.34
CA SER A 104 -7.14 -9.34 25.81
C SER A 104 -5.88 -9.88 26.48
N THR A 105 -5.28 -10.94 25.94
CA THR A 105 -4.12 -11.63 26.53
C THR A 105 -2.76 -11.15 26.02
N GLY A 106 -2.73 -10.45 24.89
CA GLY A 106 -1.50 -10.14 24.17
C GLY A 106 -0.90 -11.34 23.41
N ALA A 107 -1.56 -12.50 23.41
CA ALA A 107 -1.19 -13.61 22.56
C ALA A 107 -1.32 -13.24 21.07
N THR A 108 -0.57 -13.92 20.20
CA THR A 108 -0.63 -13.68 18.75
C THR A 108 -0.72 -14.99 17.98
N ASP A 109 -1.40 -14.97 16.83
CA ASP A 109 -1.46 -16.11 15.91
C ASP A 109 -0.06 -16.61 15.53
N ASN A 110 0.89 -15.69 15.33
CA ASN A 110 2.27 -16.07 15.01
C ASN A 110 2.96 -16.86 16.14
N ASN A 111 2.63 -16.58 17.39
CA ASN A 111 3.16 -17.30 18.55
C ASN A 111 2.46 -18.67 18.71
N LEU A 112 1.17 -18.76 18.42
CA LEU A 112 0.35 -19.95 18.73
C LEU A 112 0.13 -20.92 17.56
N LYS A 113 0.40 -20.53 16.31
CA LYS A 113 0.14 -21.35 15.12
C LYS A 113 0.78 -22.74 15.11
N ASN A 114 1.83 -22.95 15.92
CA ASN A 114 2.50 -24.25 16.06
C ASN A 114 2.11 -25.01 17.34
N HIS A 115 1.31 -24.40 18.23
CA HIS A 115 1.06 -24.92 19.57
C HIS A 115 -0.24 -25.72 19.66
N PHE A 116 -1.22 -25.50 18.79
CA PHE A 116 -2.50 -26.21 18.88
C PHE A 116 -2.35 -27.74 18.77
N LEU A 117 -1.57 -28.24 17.81
CA LEU A 117 -1.28 -29.68 17.72
C LEU A 117 -0.56 -30.22 18.96
N ILE A 118 0.28 -29.40 19.61
CA ILE A 118 0.98 -29.77 20.83
C ILE A 118 -0.01 -29.86 21.99
N LYS A 119 -0.87 -28.86 22.17
CA LYS A 119 -1.95 -28.83 23.17
C LYS A 119 -2.84 -30.06 23.07
N LEU A 120 -3.32 -30.39 21.87
CA LEU A 120 -4.13 -31.60 21.65
C LEU A 120 -3.40 -32.88 22.09
N LYS A 121 -2.10 -32.99 21.81
CA LYS A 121 -1.31 -34.17 22.24
C LYS A 121 -1.13 -34.22 23.75
N ILE A 122 -0.87 -33.09 24.40
CA ILE A 122 -0.72 -33.00 25.86
C ILE A 122 -2.03 -33.39 26.55
N ASP A 123 -3.16 -32.97 26.02
CA ASP A 123 -4.50 -33.27 26.54
C ASP A 123 -4.98 -34.70 26.21
N GLY A 124 -4.16 -35.51 25.52
CA GLY A 124 -4.52 -36.86 25.10
C GLY A 124 -5.61 -36.90 24.02
N ILE A 125 -5.84 -35.78 23.31
CA ILE A 125 -6.84 -35.66 22.25
C ILE A 125 -6.23 -36.18 20.94
N THR A 126 -6.96 -37.08 20.27
CA THR A 126 -6.55 -37.58 18.96
C THR A 126 -6.58 -36.44 17.93
N PRO A 127 -5.46 -36.13 17.24
CA PRO A 127 -5.35 -34.95 16.36
C PRO A 127 -5.97 -35.19 14.97
N LEU A 128 -7.21 -35.65 14.94
CA LEU A 128 -8.03 -35.84 13.75
C LEU A 128 -9.17 -34.84 13.76
N PHE A 129 -9.46 -34.20 12.63
CA PHE A 129 -10.54 -33.23 12.52
C PHE A 129 -11.55 -33.57 11.42
N PRO A 130 -12.84 -33.21 11.58
CA PRO A 130 -13.81 -33.28 10.50
C PRO A 130 -13.45 -32.31 9.37
N LYS A 131 -13.04 -32.84 8.23
CA LYS A 131 -12.77 -32.07 7.02
C LYS A 131 -13.88 -32.24 6.00
N ARG A 132 -14.46 -31.13 5.55
CA ARG A 132 -15.44 -31.11 4.46
C ARG A 132 -14.78 -31.50 3.13
N ALA A 133 -15.40 -32.43 2.39
CA ALA A 133 -14.99 -32.83 1.06
C ALA A 133 -15.39 -31.78 0.01
N ALA A 134 -14.65 -31.67 -1.10
CA ALA A 134 -14.81 -30.63 -2.12
C ALA A 134 -16.06 -30.75 -3.03
N GLY A 135 -17.10 -31.48 -2.61
CA GLY A 135 -18.31 -31.71 -3.41
C GLY A 135 -19.38 -30.64 -3.24
N LYS A 136 -19.90 -30.07 -4.34
CA LYS A 136 -20.94 -29.01 -4.32
C LYS A 136 -22.37 -29.51 -4.03
N ARG A 137 -22.67 -30.80 -4.22
CA ARG A 137 -24.05 -31.35 -4.12
C ARG A 137 -24.34 -32.15 -2.85
N ASN A 138 -23.32 -32.61 -2.14
CA ASN A 138 -23.46 -33.38 -0.90
C ASN A 138 -22.41 -32.90 0.10
N VAL A 139 -22.84 -32.46 1.29
CA VAL A 139 -21.92 -32.02 2.34
C VAL A 139 -21.41 -33.26 3.07
N LYS A 140 -20.23 -33.75 2.65
CA LYS A 140 -19.59 -34.93 3.24
C LYS A 140 -18.40 -34.54 4.09
N PHE A 141 -18.27 -35.13 5.26
CA PHE A 141 -17.15 -34.96 6.17
C PHE A 141 -16.34 -36.24 6.33
N LYS A 142 -15.02 -36.10 6.36
CA LYS A 142 -14.06 -37.18 6.64
C LYS A 142 -13.06 -36.74 7.68
N LEU A 143 -12.59 -37.68 8.50
CA LEU A 143 -11.50 -37.39 9.43
C LEU A 143 -10.19 -37.20 8.67
N SER A 144 -9.47 -36.13 9.00
CA SER A 144 -8.16 -35.80 8.44
C SER A 144 -7.19 -35.44 9.56
N THR A 145 -5.89 -35.65 9.34
CA THR A 145 -4.86 -35.24 10.30
C THR A 145 -4.76 -33.73 10.39
N ILE A 146 -4.71 -33.20 11.61
CA ILE A 146 -4.47 -31.77 11.82
C ILE A 146 -3.08 -31.39 11.30
N PRO A 147 -2.94 -30.30 10.52
CA PRO A 147 -1.65 -29.81 10.07
C PRO A 147 -0.71 -29.49 11.23
N THR A 148 0.60 -29.56 11.00
CA THR A 148 1.61 -29.20 12.02
C THR A 148 1.60 -27.71 12.36
N THR A 149 1.12 -26.88 11.45
CA THR A 149 0.95 -25.44 11.63
C THR A 149 -0.49 -25.08 11.30
N THR A 150 -1.22 -24.54 12.27
CA THR A 150 -2.63 -24.16 12.19
C THR A 150 -2.79 -22.73 12.67
N LYS A 151 -2.97 -21.81 11.72
CA LYS A 151 -3.29 -20.42 12.02
C LYS A 151 -4.74 -20.28 12.51
N SER A 152 -5.07 -19.16 13.15
CA SER A 152 -6.40 -18.85 13.69
C SER A 152 -7.50 -18.92 12.63
N ASP A 153 -7.24 -18.46 11.41
CA ASP A 153 -8.18 -18.50 10.29
C ASP A 153 -8.55 -19.93 9.87
N PHE A 154 -7.58 -20.85 9.92
CA PHE A 154 -7.81 -22.28 9.70
C PHE A 154 -8.68 -22.88 10.80
N ILE A 155 -8.40 -22.55 12.07
CA ILE A 155 -9.16 -23.05 13.22
C ILE A 155 -10.58 -22.50 13.22
N ALA A 156 -10.76 -21.21 12.97
CA ALA A 156 -12.07 -20.56 12.87
C ALA A 156 -12.92 -21.22 11.78
N ARG A 157 -12.33 -21.46 10.60
CA ARG A 157 -13.02 -22.13 9.50
C ARG A 157 -13.39 -23.57 9.83
N LEU A 158 -12.48 -24.32 10.44
CA LEU A 158 -12.72 -25.70 10.86
C LEU A 158 -13.92 -25.76 11.82
N LEU A 159 -13.91 -24.92 12.86
CA LEU A 159 -14.98 -24.88 13.86
C LEU A 159 -16.29 -24.40 13.24
N ALA A 160 -16.26 -23.41 12.34
CA ALA A 160 -17.44 -22.95 11.62
C ALA A 160 -18.05 -24.06 10.75
N SER A 161 -17.24 -24.79 9.97
CA SER A 161 -17.70 -25.95 9.21
C SER A 161 -18.37 -26.98 10.11
N CYS A 162 -17.79 -27.26 11.29
CA CYS A 162 -18.36 -28.21 12.24
C CYS A 162 -19.69 -27.71 12.82
N TYR A 163 -19.75 -26.43 13.20
CA TYR A 163 -20.96 -25.80 13.76
C TYR A 163 -22.12 -25.82 12.77
N VAL A 164 -21.92 -25.38 11.53
CA VAL A 164 -22.96 -25.42 10.49
C VAL A 164 -23.41 -26.85 10.23
N ALA A 165 -22.46 -27.79 10.19
CA ALA A 165 -22.76 -29.20 9.96
C ALA A 165 -23.60 -29.86 11.06
N CYS A 166 -23.48 -29.41 12.31
CA CYS A 166 -24.33 -29.85 13.43
C CYS A 166 -25.51 -28.92 13.71
N SER A 167 -25.84 -28.00 12.79
CA SER A 167 -26.98 -27.10 12.94
C SER A 167 -28.24 -27.69 12.31
N LYS A 168 -29.40 -27.41 12.93
CA LYS A 168 -30.72 -27.96 12.53
C LYS A 168 -31.03 -27.88 11.04
N PRO A 169 -30.75 -26.77 10.31
CA PRO A 169 -31.07 -26.67 8.89
C PRO A 169 -30.37 -27.71 8.01
N TYR A 170 -29.25 -28.29 8.48
CA TYR A 170 -28.36 -29.10 7.65
C TYR A 170 -28.32 -30.58 8.03
N PHE A 171 -29.03 -31.02 9.07
CA PHE A 171 -29.01 -32.40 9.56
C PHE A 171 -29.24 -33.46 8.48
N ASP A 172 -30.17 -33.23 7.56
CA ASP A 172 -30.50 -34.21 6.50
C ASP A 172 -29.51 -34.19 5.33
N THR A 173 -28.70 -33.14 5.21
CA THR A 173 -27.78 -32.91 4.08
C THR A 173 -26.35 -33.34 4.38
N VAL A 174 -25.98 -33.37 5.66
CA VAL A 174 -24.63 -33.65 6.14
C VAL A 174 -24.43 -35.15 6.34
N LYS A 175 -23.34 -35.69 5.81
CA LYS A 175 -22.98 -37.11 5.98
C LYS A 175 -21.52 -37.24 6.41
N THR A 176 -21.24 -38.18 7.31
CA THR A 176 -19.89 -38.51 7.78
C THR A 176 -19.41 -39.86 7.22
N GLU A 177 -18.14 -39.95 6.81
CA GLU A 177 -17.50 -41.18 6.35
C GLU A 177 -16.11 -41.35 7.02
N PRO A 178 -15.92 -42.27 7.99
CA PRO A 178 -16.90 -43.16 8.63
C PRO A 178 -17.95 -42.40 9.45
N VAL A 179 -18.92 -43.09 10.06
CA VAL A 179 -19.90 -42.43 10.96
C VAL A 179 -19.18 -41.96 12.22
N PHE A 180 -19.20 -40.64 12.46
CA PHE A 180 -18.72 -39.99 13.68
C PHE A 180 -19.56 -38.75 13.98
N ASP A 181 -19.50 -38.28 15.22
CA ASP A 181 -20.23 -37.12 15.70
C ASP A 181 -19.39 -35.83 15.56
N ILE A 182 -19.82 -34.93 14.70
CA ILE A 182 -19.14 -33.65 14.43
C ILE A 182 -19.21 -32.71 15.64
N GLU A 183 -20.29 -32.76 16.43
CA GLU A 183 -20.49 -31.87 17.58
C GLU A 183 -19.45 -32.14 18.68
N ILE A 184 -19.04 -33.39 18.85
CA ILE A 184 -17.96 -33.76 19.79
C ILE A 184 -16.65 -33.05 19.39
N TYR A 185 -16.27 -33.10 18.12
CA TYR A 185 -15.05 -32.43 17.64
C TYR A 185 -15.14 -30.91 17.78
N LEU A 186 -16.29 -30.32 17.47
CA LEU A 186 -16.54 -28.89 17.66
C LEU A 186 -16.28 -28.47 19.11
N ARG A 187 -16.91 -29.15 20.07
CA ARG A 187 -16.80 -28.83 21.50
C ARG A 187 -15.38 -29.01 22.01
N VAL A 188 -14.74 -30.13 21.66
CA VAL A 188 -13.37 -30.46 22.10
C VAL A 188 -12.37 -29.46 21.54
N PHE A 189 -12.45 -29.12 20.25
CA PHE A 189 -11.48 -28.21 19.64
C PHE A 189 -11.72 -26.76 19.97
N LEU A 190 -12.98 -26.32 20.12
CA LEU A 190 -13.27 -24.99 20.61
C LEU A 190 -12.69 -24.80 22.01
N LYS A 191 -12.96 -25.75 22.92
CA LYS A 191 -12.42 -25.72 24.28
C LYS A 191 -10.89 -25.73 24.29
N ALA A 192 -10.27 -26.69 23.59
CA ALA A 192 -8.82 -26.80 23.55
C ALA A 192 -8.13 -25.56 22.98
N TYR A 193 -8.75 -24.88 22.00
CA TYR A 193 -8.21 -23.66 21.43
C TYR A 193 -8.40 -22.45 22.35
N ILE A 194 -9.53 -22.35 23.06
CA ILE A 194 -9.73 -21.31 24.08
C ILE A 194 -8.73 -21.47 25.24
N GLU A 195 -8.56 -22.70 25.75
CA GLU A 195 -7.56 -23.01 26.79
C GLU A 195 -6.11 -22.77 26.35
N LEU A 196 -5.83 -22.89 25.04
CA LEU A 196 -4.50 -22.57 24.51
C LEU A 196 -4.22 -21.07 24.57
N ILE A 197 -5.25 -20.23 24.43
CA ILE A 197 -5.10 -18.76 24.42
C ILE A 197 -5.22 -18.19 25.84
N LEU A 198 -6.13 -18.73 26.64
CA LEU A 198 -6.37 -18.38 28.03
C LEU A 198 -5.70 -19.45 28.91
N GLU A 199 -4.38 -19.32 29.07
CA GLU A 199 -3.54 -20.34 29.71
C GLU A 199 -3.76 -20.37 31.23
N ASP A 200 -4.01 -19.21 31.83
CA ASP A 200 -4.19 -19.07 33.27
C ASP A 200 -5.37 -18.17 33.69
N LYS A 201 -5.49 -17.95 35.00
CA LYS A 201 -6.56 -17.10 35.57
C LYS A 201 -6.36 -15.61 35.28
N GLU A 202 -5.12 -15.17 35.08
CA GLU A 202 -4.83 -13.77 34.77
C GLU A 202 -5.39 -13.43 33.38
N ASP A 203 -5.22 -14.32 32.41
CA ASP A 203 -5.79 -14.18 31.06
C ASP A 203 -7.33 -14.04 31.10
N LEU A 204 -8.00 -14.84 31.93
CA LEU A 204 -9.45 -14.76 32.13
C LEU A 204 -9.85 -13.43 32.77
N TYR A 205 -9.09 -12.94 33.75
CA TYR A 205 -9.32 -11.63 34.36
C TYR A 205 -9.11 -10.49 33.38
N GLN A 206 -8.13 -10.58 32.50
CA GLN A 206 -7.89 -9.58 31.44
C GLN A 206 -9.06 -9.55 30.45
N LEU A 207 -9.51 -10.71 29.97
CA LEU A 207 -10.68 -10.81 29.09
C LEU A 207 -11.92 -10.20 29.74
N TRP A 208 -12.23 -10.62 30.97
CA TRP A 208 -13.36 -10.10 31.74
C TRP A 208 -13.26 -8.57 31.90
N SER A 209 -12.10 -8.06 32.32
CA SER A 209 -11.89 -6.63 32.56
C SER A 209 -12.09 -5.79 31.29
N VAL A 210 -11.58 -6.25 30.14
CA VAL A 210 -11.76 -5.57 28.86
C VAL A 210 -13.24 -5.56 28.45
N CYS A 211 -13.92 -6.72 28.51
CA CYS A 211 -15.31 -6.84 28.09
C CYS A 211 -16.28 -6.08 29.01
N ARG A 212 -16.09 -6.19 30.33
CA ARG A 212 -16.90 -5.46 31.31
C ARG A 212 -16.72 -3.95 31.16
N SER A 213 -15.47 -3.48 31.03
CA SER A 213 -15.19 -2.05 30.82
C SER A 213 -15.80 -1.53 29.52
N TYR A 214 -15.73 -2.31 28.44
CA TYR A 214 -16.37 -1.98 27.17
C TYR A 214 -17.89 -1.76 27.34
N LEU A 215 -18.58 -2.68 28.03
CA LEU A 215 -20.01 -2.61 28.27
C LEU A 215 -20.38 -1.42 29.17
N GLU A 216 -19.64 -1.20 30.26
CA GLU A 216 -19.89 -0.08 31.17
C GLU A 216 -19.68 1.28 30.51
N LEU A 217 -18.62 1.44 29.71
CA LEU A 217 -18.38 2.69 28.97
C LEU A 217 -19.53 2.99 28.00
N ASN A 218 -20.10 1.96 27.37
CA ASN A 218 -21.22 2.11 26.47
C ASN A 218 -22.57 2.40 27.15
N LYS A 219 -22.66 2.28 28.48
CA LYS A 219 -23.82 2.75 29.24
C LYS A 219 -23.82 4.27 29.46
N ILE A 220 -22.68 4.94 29.30
CA ILE A 220 -22.51 6.38 29.58
C ILE A 220 -23.32 7.26 28.61
N SER A 221 -23.41 6.89 27.33
CA SER A 221 -24.18 7.61 26.33
C SER A 221 -24.78 6.66 25.30
N LYS A 222 -26.01 6.93 24.87
CA LYS A 222 -26.66 6.20 23.77
C LYS A 222 -26.18 6.67 22.39
N ASP A 223 -25.59 7.86 22.31
CA ASP A 223 -25.20 8.52 21.06
C ASP A 223 -23.72 8.29 20.71
N ALA A 224 -22.96 7.63 21.60
CA ALA A 224 -21.53 7.39 21.40
C ALA A 224 -21.08 6.02 21.94
N ASP A 225 -20.37 5.26 21.11
CA ASP A 225 -19.77 3.95 21.45
C ASP A 225 -18.43 4.16 22.18
N PHE A 226 -18.48 4.63 23.43
CA PHE A 226 -17.27 4.95 24.21
C PHE A 226 -16.36 3.72 24.43
N GLY A 227 -16.94 2.52 24.54
CA GLY A 227 -16.21 1.26 24.62
C GLY A 227 -15.32 1.01 23.40
N ARG A 228 -15.72 1.47 22.20
CA ARG A 228 -14.86 1.40 21.00
C ARG A 228 -13.52 2.10 21.21
N TYR A 229 -13.49 3.24 21.92
CA TYR A 229 -12.23 3.96 22.15
C TYR A 229 -11.27 3.24 23.09
N LEU A 230 -11.78 2.42 24.01
CA LEU A 230 -10.96 1.51 24.82
C LEU A 230 -10.25 0.49 23.92
N LEU A 231 -11.00 -0.16 23.04
CA LEU A 231 -10.47 -1.21 22.14
C LEU A 231 -9.56 -0.66 21.04
N ASN A 232 -9.77 0.60 20.60
CA ASN A 232 -8.96 1.24 19.58
C ASN A 232 -7.46 1.22 19.90
N SER A 233 -7.08 1.48 21.15
CA SER A 233 -5.67 1.56 21.56
C SER A 233 -4.95 0.22 21.38
N CYS A 234 -5.60 -0.87 21.79
CA CYS A 234 -5.07 -2.23 21.69
C CYS A 234 -5.10 -2.74 20.24
N THR A 235 -6.17 -2.44 19.51
CA THR A 235 -6.35 -2.83 18.10
C THR A 235 -5.23 -2.27 17.23
N ILE A 236 -4.76 -1.03 17.48
CA ILE A 236 -3.63 -0.43 16.74
C ILE A 236 -2.39 -1.33 16.81
N PHE A 237 -2.01 -1.83 17.99
CA PHE A 237 -0.82 -2.66 18.14
C PHE A 237 -0.96 -3.99 17.39
N LYS A 238 -2.16 -4.57 17.41
CA LYS A 238 -2.46 -5.80 16.70
C LYS A 238 -2.37 -5.64 15.18
N VAL A 239 -3.03 -4.62 14.62
CA VAL A 239 -3.06 -4.44 13.16
C VAL A 239 -1.80 -3.79 12.61
N ARG A 240 -0.95 -3.17 13.44
CA ARG A 240 0.25 -2.43 13.04
C ARG A 240 1.13 -3.20 12.07
N GLY A 241 1.49 -4.43 12.39
CA GLY A 241 2.35 -5.24 11.51
C GLY A 241 1.73 -5.48 10.13
N SER A 242 0.42 -5.74 10.09
CA SER A 242 -0.28 -5.95 8.82
C SER A 242 -0.49 -4.67 8.04
N VAL A 243 -0.82 -3.55 8.70
CA VAL A 243 -1.00 -2.25 8.04
C VAL A 243 0.34 -1.72 7.54
N SER A 244 1.44 -1.95 8.25
CA SER A 244 2.79 -1.65 7.77
C SER A 244 3.17 -2.50 6.56
N ALA A 245 2.82 -3.78 6.53
CA ALA A 245 3.06 -4.65 5.38
C ALA A 245 2.24 -4.23 4.14
N SER A 246 0.94 -3.95 4.30
CA SER A 246 0.09 -3.47 3.19
C SER A 246 0.40 -2.03 2.79
N GLY A 247 0.84 -1.20 3.74
CA GLY A 247 1.27 0.18 3.51
C GLY A 247 2.52 0.27 2.64
N GLY A 248 3.27 -0.82 2.46
CA GLY A 248 4.34 -0.91 1.46
C GLY A 248 3.86 -0.67 0.03
N HIS A 249 2.59 -0.95 -0.28
CA HIS A 249 1.98 -0.67 -1.59
C HIS A 249 1.36 0.73 -1.70
N ALA A 250 1.23 1.48 -0.60
CA ALA A 250 0.70 2.84 -0.64
C ALA A 250 1.56 3.80 -1.51
N PRO A 251 2.90 3.81 -1.41
CA PRO A 251 3.75 4.57 -2.33
C PRO A 251 3.51 4.17 -3.78
N GLU A 252 3.41 2.87 -4.08
CA GLU A 252 3.15 2.40 -5.45
C GLU A 252 1.81 2.92 -5.97
N LYS A 253 0.75 2.86 -5.14
CA LYS A 253 -0.57 3.39 -5.50
C LYS A 253 -0.50 4.90 -5.77
N ILE A 254 0.21 5.65 -4.93
CA ILE A 254 0.45 7.10 -5.14
C ILE A 254 1.15 7.32 -6.48
N LEU A 255 2.22 6.57 -6.78
CA LEU A 255 2.94 6.69 -8.04
C LEU A 255 2.04 6.35 -9.23
N ARG A 256 1.29 5.24 -9.20
CA ARG A 256 0.34 4.87 -10.27
C ARG A 256 -0.70 5.96 -10.51
N ASN A 257 -1.25 6.56 -9.46
CA ASN A 257 -2.17 7.69 -9.57
C ASN A 257 -1.50 8.91 -10.22
N LYS A 258 -0.29 9.28 -9.79
CA LYS A 258 0.45 10.40 -10.39
C LYS A 258 0.80 10.17 -11.86
N LEU A 259 1.20 8.94 -12.22
CA LEU A 259 1.47 8.55 -13.61
C LEU A 259 0.21 8.66 -14.48
N TYR A 260 -0.93 8.23 -13.95
CA TYR A 260 -2.22 8.41 -14.60
C TYR A 260 -2.60 9.89 -14.77
N ASP A 261 -2.41 10.70 -13.73
CA ASP A 261 -2.73 12.14 -13.75
C ASP A 261 -1.90 12.91 -14.79
N ILE A 262 -0.62 12.54 -15.00
CA ILE A 262 0.20 13.12 -16.06
C ILE A 262 -0.14 12.56 -17.46
N GLY A 263 -1.11 11.66 -17.56
CA GLY A 263 -1.67 11.16 -18.83
C GLY A 263 -1.09 9.84 -19.33
N LEU A 264 -0.31 9.12 -18.50
CA LEU A 264 0.18 7.79 -18.89
C LEU A 264 -0.90 6.73 -18.75
N ARG A 265 -0.89 5.74 -19.64
CA ARG A 265 -1.87 4.66 -19.70
C ARG A 265 -1.44 3.46 -18.86
N PRO A 266 -2.29 2.97 -17.95
CA PRO A 266 -2.05 1.73 -17.22
C PRO A 266 -1.91 0.53 -18.16
N ASP A 267 -1.03 -0.40 -17.81
CA ASP A 267 -0.68 -1.64 -18.54
C ASP A 267 -0.07 -1.43 -19.95
N ILE A 268 0.17 -0.17 -20.36
CA ILE A 268 0.83 0.19 -21.63
C ILE A 268 2.09 1.02 -21.36
N ASP A 269 1.92 2.17 -20.72
CA ASP A 269 3.03 3.09 -20.44
C ASP A 269 3.70 2.71 -19.11
N PHE A 270 2.93 2.24 -18.13
CA PHE A 270 3.41 1.67 -16.87
C PHE A 270 2.59 0.42 -16.50
N ASN A 271 3.18 -0.55 -15.80
CA ASN A 271 2.50 -1.75 -15.31
C ASN A 271 1.53 -1.44 -14.14
N ILE A 272 0.57 -2.33 -13.86
CA ILE A 272 -0.39 -2.17 -12.73
C ILE A 272 -0.08 -3.08 -11.53
N ALA A 273 0.81 -4.05 -11.73
CA ALA A 273 1.30 -5.00 -10.73
C ALA A 273 2.77 -5.32 -11.04
N ASP A 274 3.49 -5.91 -10.10
CA ASP A 274 4.91 -6.23 -10.23
C ASP A 274 5.22 -7.01 -11.51
N VAL A 275 6.36 -6.68 -12.14
CA VAL A 275 6.78 -7.30 -13.39
C VAL A 275 7.92 -8.26 -13.13
N ASN A 276 7.66 -9.55 -13.37
CA ASN A 276 8.68 -10.58 -13.34
C ASN A 276 9.62 -10.47 -14.56
N ILE A 277 10.88 -10.16 -14.31
CA ILE A 277 11.95 -10.11 -15.31
C ILE A 277 12.48 -11.52 -15.63
N GLY A 278 12.31 -12.48 -14.72
CA GLY A 278 12.60 -13.90 -14.93
C GLY A 278 13.15 -14.60 -13.70
N GLU A 279 13.49 -15.88 -13.86
CA GLU A 279 14.10 -16.71 -12.82
C GLU A 279 15.62 -16.77 -12.98
N GLN A 280 16.34 -16.50 -11.89
CA GLN A 280 17.79 -16.67 -11.80
C GLN A 280 18.09 -17.90 -10.93
N GLU A 281 18.93 -18.82 -11.42
CA GLU A 281 19.48 -19.87 -10.57
C GLU A 281 20.57 -19.29 -9.66
N VAL A 282 20.40 -19.49 -8.36
CA VAL A 282 21.31 -19.02 -7.32
C VAL A 282 21.68 -20.21 -6.43
N VAL A 283 22.94 -20.31 -6.04
CA VAL A 283 23.39 -21.33 -5.10
C VAL A 283 23.42 -20.71 -3.70
N GLU A 284 22.47 -21.12 -2.85
CA GLU A 284 22.42 -20.73 -1.44
C GLU A 284 22.66 -21.97 -0.58
N GLU A 285 23.60 -21.89 0.36
CA GLU A 285 23.91 -23.00 1.30
C GLU A 285 24.17 -24.35 0.59
N GLY A 286 24.79 -24.30 -0.60
CA GLY A 286 25.07 -25.48 -1.42
C GLY A 286 23.89 -26.08 -2.17
N LYS A 287 22.68 -25.49 -2.07
CA LYS A 287 21.48 -25.91 -2.83
C LYS A 287 21.17 -24.92 -3.94
N ARG A 288 20.90 -25.44 -5.14
CA ARG A 288 20.39 -24.64 -6.27
C ARG A 288 18.95 -24.23 -5.97
N ARG A 289 18.72 -22.91 -5.91
CA ARG A 289 17.38 -22.32 -5.77
C ARG A 289 17.14 -21.38 -6.94
N LYS A 290 15.90 -21.34 -7.41
CA LYS A 290 15.46 -20.35 -8.39
C LYS A 290 14.90 -19.16 -7.65
N LYS A 291 15.45 -17.97 -7.89
CA LYS A 291 14.88 -16.71 -7.39
C LYS A 291 14.27 -15.94 -8.56
N THR A 292 13.00 -15.59 -8.42
CA THR A 292 12.33 -14.67 -9.33
C THR A 292 12.83 -13.26 -9.08
N ARG A 293 13.14 -12.54 -10.17
CA ARG A 293 13.49 -11.12 -10.15
C ARG A 293 12.30 -10.32 -10.64
N ALA A 294 11.84 -9.37 -9.86
CA ALA A 294 10.71 -8.51 -10.17
C ALA A 294 11.05 -7.05 -9.86
N TYR A 295 10.32 -6.14 -10.51
CA TYR A 295 10.33 -4.71 -10.22
C TYR A 295 8.91 -4.22 -10.07
N ASP A 296 8.72 -3.26 -9.18
CA ASP A 296 7.41 -2.65 -8.91
C ASP A 296 6.96 -1.80 -10.11
N PHE A 297 7.91 -1.18 -10.83
CA PHE A 297 7.64 -0.49 -12.09
C PHE A 297 8.71 -0.70 -13.17
N ILE A 298 8.23 -0.80 -14.42
CA ILE A 298 9.04 -0.67 -15.63
C ILE A 298 8.39 0.37 -16.54
N ILE A 299 9.11 1.42 -16.90
CA ILE A 299 8.58 2.53 -17.70
C ILE A 299 9.58 2.93 -18.80
N PRO A 300 9.20 2.99 -20.08
CA PRO A 300 7.91 2.57 -20.62
C PRO A 300 7.72 1.06 -20.59
N PHE A 301 6.50 0.59 -20.35
CA PHE A 301 6.24 -0.83 -20.12
C PHE A 301 6.13 -1.64 -21.43
N ARG A 302 5.06 -1.44 -22.20
CA ARG A 302 4.68 -2.20 -23.39
C ARG A 302 4.46 -1.31 -24.62
N ILE A 303 5.33 -0.32 -24.79
CA ILE A 303 5.31 0.50 -26.01
C ILE A 303 5.87 -0.32 -27.19
N PRO A 304 5.12 -0.46 -28.29
CA PRO A 304 5.59 -1.15 -29.48
C PRO A 304 6.90 -0.57 -30.01
N SER A 305 7.85 -1.44 -30.36
CA SER A 305 9.15 -1.06 -30.94
C SER A 305 9.98 -0.12 -30.06
N TRP A 306 9.73 -0.07 -28.74
CA TRP A 306 10.55 0.73 -27.83
C TRP A 306 11.98 0.18 -27.71
N GLU A 307 12.12 -1.13 -27.57
CA GLU A 307 13.42 -1.78 -27.45
C GLU A 307 14.20 -1.66 -28.76
N PRO A 308 15.51 -1.32 -28.71
CA PRO A 308 16.40 -1.41 -27.55
C PRO A 308 16.56 -0.10 -26.73
N LYS A 309 15.67 0.91 -26.87
CA LYS A 309 15.77 2.16 -26.08
C LYS A 309 15.72 1.88 -24.57
N ALA A 310 16.28 2.78 -23.78
CA ALA A 310 16.36 2.64 -22.34
C ALA A 310 14.97 2.57 -21.69
N LYS A 311 14.84 1.77 -20.62
CA LYS A 311 13.66 1.71 -19.75
C LYS A 311 14.10 2.03 -18.32
N LEU A 312 13.24 2.71 -17.58
CA LEU A 312 13.37 2.90 -16.14
C LEU A 312 12.91 1.63 -15.43
N PHE A 313 13.74 1.12 -14.55
CA PHE A 313 13.43 0.03 -13.63
C PHE A 313 13.41 0.60 -12.22
N ILE A 314 12.25 0.52 -11.56
CA ILE A 314 12.00 1.21 -10.30
C ILE A 314 11.61 0.21 -9.23
N GLN A 315 12.31 0.27 -8.11
CA GLN A 315 11.91 -0.38 -6.87
C GLN A 315 11.38 0.67 -5.89
N SER A 316 10.20 0.42 -5.34
CA SER A 316 9.53 1.22 -4.34
C SER A 316 9.91 0.74 -2.95
N GLN A 317 10.54 1.62 -2.18
CA GLN A 317 10.98 1.36 -0.83
C GLN A 317 10.56 2.52 0.06
N PHE A 318 9.51 2.30 0.86
CA PHE A 318 9.05 3.26 1.86
C PHE A 318 9.16 2.67 3.25
N TYR A 319 9.99 3.28 4.11
CA TYR A 319 10.17 2.81 5.48
C TYR A 319 9.70 3.86 6.49
N ALA A 320 8.58 3.59 7.16
CA ALA A 320 8.04 4.46 8.21
C ALA A 320 8.72 4.28 9.59
N GLY A 321 9.56 3.26 9.77
CA GLY A 321 10.17 2.88 11.04
C GLY A 321 11.47 2.09 10.88
N ASP A 322 11.89 1.44 11.96
CA ASP A 322 13.15 0.69 12.05
C ASP A 322 12.97 -0.77 11.62
N SER A 323 13.31 -1.05 10.36
CA SER A 323 13.43 -2.44 9.90
C SER A 323 14.76 -2.68 9.19
N GLY A 324 15.86 -2.44 9.92
CA GLY A 324 17.23 -2.61 9.39
C GLY A 324 17.50 -4.00 8.79
N SER A 325 16.88 -5.05 9.35
CA SER A 325 17.01 -6.41 8.80
C SER A 325 16.36 -6.62 7.44
N VAL A 326 15.36 -5.78 7.09
CA VAL A 326 14.69 -5.81 5.78
C VAL A 326 15.46 -4.93 4.80
N SER A 327 15.90 -3.75 5.21
CA SER A 327 16.64 -2.82 4.32
C SER A 327 17.96 -3.41 3.85
N HIS A 328 18.78 -4.00 4.72
CA HIS A 328 20.05 -4.64 4.31
C HIS A 328 19.82 -5.76 3.28
N LYS A 329 18.75 -6.56 3.45
CA LYS A 329 18.38 -7.59 2.47
C LYS A 329 17.98 -6.99 1.13
N VAL A 330 17.33 -5.82 1.13
CA VAL A 330 16.95 -5.14 -0.11
C VAL A 330 18.18 -4.60 -0.81
N VAL A 331 19.14 -4.00 -0.10
CA VAL A 331 20.41 -3.53 -0.69
C VAL A 331 21.14 -4.67 -1.42
N ASP A 332 21.28 -5.84 -0.78
CA ASP A 332 21.91 -7.02 -1.39
C ASP A 332 21.10 -7.56 -2.60
N GLN A 333 19.78 -7.58 -2.47
CA GLN A 333 18.90 -8.02 -3.55
C GLN A 333 18.97 -7.09 -4.75
N THR A 334 19.05 -5.78 -4.54
CA THR A 334 19.15 -4.77 -5.60
C THR A 334 20.37 -5.02 -6.48
N GLN A 335 21.57 -5.19 -5.90
CA GLN A 335 22.78 -5.48 -6.68
C GLN A 335 22.63 -6.74 -7.54
N SER A 336 22.18 -7.84 -6.94
CA SER A 336 22.02 -9.10 -7.67
C SER A 336 20.96 -9.02 -8.78
N SER A 337 19.91 -8.22 -8.56
CA SER A 337 18.80 -8.05 -9.50
C SER A 337 19.22 -7.18 -10.69
N ARG A 338 19.96 -6.10 -10.46
CA ARG A 338 20.46 -5.21 -11.53
C ARG A 338 21.36 -5.93 -12.51
N VAL A 339 22.29 -6.77 -12.04
CA VAL A 339 23.16 -7.59 -12.90
C VAL A 339 22.33 -8.51 -13.81
N PHE A 340 21.32 -9.18 -13.25
CA PHE A 340 20.41 -10.02 -14.04
C PHE A 340 19.61 -9.20 -15.05
N THR A 341 19.08 -8.05 -14.64
CA THR A 341 18.31 -7.15 -15.50
C THR A 341 19.13 -6.63 -16.67
N LEU A 342 20.38 -6.19 -16.44
CA LEU A 342 21.29 -5.72 -17.49
C LEU A 342 21.62 -6.80 -18.53
N SER A 343 21.59 -8.08 -18.16
CA SER A 343 21.76 -9.18 -19.13
C SER A 343 20.61 -9.30 -20.14
N LYS A 344 19.41 -8.82 -19.78
CA LYS A 344 18.21 -8.83 -20.63
C LYS A 344 17.92 -7.48 -21.26
N TYR A 345 18.20 -6.41 -20.52
CA TYR A 345 17.98 -5.02 -20.89
C TYR A 345 19.31 -4.26 -20.72
N PRO A 346 20.20 -4.30 -21.72
CA PRO A 346 21.53 -3.66 -21.62
C PRO A 346 21.47 -2.16 -21.37
N ASN A 347 20.38 -1.51 -21.79
CA ASN A 347 20.13 -0.08 -21.61
C ASN A 347 19.21 0.22 -20.42
N ALA A 348 19.06 -0.72 -19.47
CA ALA A 348 18.28 -0.50 -18.26
C ALA A 348 18.85 0.68 -17.46
N ARG A 349 17.95 1.55 -16.99
CA ARG A 349 18.26 2.68 -16.12
C ARG A 349 17.55 2.47 -14.78
N PHE A 350 18.31 2.32 -13.70
CA PHE A 350 17.74 2.06 -12.38
C PHE A 350 17.46 3.37 -11.66
N VAL A 351 16.21 3.54 -11.20
CA VAL A 351 15.76 4.72 -10.47
C VAL A 351 15.07 4.24 -9.21
N GLU A 352 15.51 4.69 -8.05
CA GLU A 352 14.96 4.23 -6.77
C GLU A 352 13.82 5.13 -6.29
N TYR A 353 12.69 4.55 -5.88
CA TYR A 353 11.63 5.30 -5.21
C TYR A 353 11.78 5.11 -3.70
N LEU A 354 12.51 6.04 -3.06
CA LEU A 354 12.92 5.98 -1.66
C LEU A 354 12.26 7.10 -0.87
N ASP A 355 11.55 6.79 0.21
CA ASP A 355 11.01 7.80 1.13
C ASP A 355 10.71 7.19 2.52
N GLY A 356 10.37 8.01 3.51
CA GLY A 356 9.96 7.55 4.83
C GLY A 356 10.97 7.78 5.95
N ALA A 357 10.45 7.94 7.17
CA ALA A 357 11.22 8.33 8.36
C ALA A 357 12.36 7.36 8.74
N GLY A 358 12.28 6.09 8.33
CA GLY A 358 13.34 5.10 8.54
C GLY A 358 14.65 5.53 7.86
N TYR A 359 14.61 5.99 6.61
CA TYR A 359 15.78 6.45 5.87
C TYR A 359 16.39 7.74 6.38
N TYR A 360 15.60 8.58 7.04
CA TYR A 360 16.11 9.75 7.75
C TYR A 360 16.91 9.36 9.00
N ALA A 361 16.53 8.26 9.67
CA ALA A 361 17.08 7.84 10.95
C ALA A 361 17.85 6.51 10.85
N SER A 362 17.21 5.40 11.24
CA SER A 362 17.87 4.11 11.46
C SER A 362 18.42 3.46 10.19
N LEU A 363 17.93 3.84 9.01
CA LEU A 363 18.34 3.30 7.70
C LEU A 363 19.20 4.29 6.89
N ARG A 364 19.74 5.34 7.53
CA ARG A 364 20.52 6.37 6.85
C ARG A 364 21.73 5.81 6.10
N GLY A 365 22.45 4.87 6.72
CA GLY A 365 23.59 4.21 6.07
C GLY A 365 23.20 3.40 4.84
N ASP A 366 22.03 2.74 4.86
CA ASP A 366 21.52 2.01 3.70
C ASP A 366 21.09 2.95 2.58
N LEU A 367 20.46 4.10 2.92
CA LEU A 367 20.15 5.14 1.94
C LEU A 367 21.42 5.64 1.25
N GLU A 368 22.44 6.02 2.03
CA GLU A 368 23.72 6.49 1.51
C GLU A 368 24.38 5.44 0.60
N HIS A 369 24.38 4.18 1.03
CA HIS A 369 24.94 3.09 0.24
C HIS A 369 24.20 2.93 -1.10
N MET A 370 22.86 2.89 -1.12
CA MET A 370 22.08 2.78 -2.36
C MET A 370 22.31 3.95 -3.33
N LEU A 371 22.43 5.17 -2.79
CA LEU A 371 22.69 6.37 -3.59
C LEU A 371 24.12 6.44 -4.13
N SER A 372 25.05 5.69 -3.53
CA SER A 372 26.45 5.60 -3.98
C SER A 372 26.71 4.53 -5.05
N PHE A 373 25.75 3.66 -5.35
CA PHE A 373 25.91 2.68 -6.42
C PHE A 373 26.10 3.35 -7.78
N ASN A 374 27.13 2.93 -8.52
CA ASN A 374 27.45 3.48 -9.84
C ASN A 374 26.32 3.30 -10.86
N ASP A 375 25.46 2.29 -10.67
CA ASP A 375 24.31 2.00 -11.53
C ASP A 375 22.98 2.56 -10.98
N THR A 376 22.97 3.22 -9.82
CA THR A 376 21.82 4.03 -9.38
C THR A 376 21.84 5.34 -10.15
N ALA A 377 20.98 5.46 -11.16
CA ALA A 377 20.95 6.63 -12.00
C ALA A 377 20.34 7.84 -11.28
N SER A 378 19.30 7.61 -10.49
CA SER A 378 18.57 8.65 -9.76
C SER A 378 17.72 8.03 -8.64
N PHE A 379 17.13 8.87 -7.81
CA PHE A 379 16.07 8.48 -6.89
C PHE A 379 14.97 9.54 -6.90
N PHE A 380 13.79 9.21 -6.38
CA PHE A 380 12.74 10.18 -6.09
C PHE A 380 11.97 9.78 -4.83
N GLN A 381 11.26 10.76 -4.27
CA GLN A 381 10.40 10.69 -3.08
C GLN A 381 8.96 11.00 -3.51
N VAL A 382 7.99 10.81 -2.61
CA VAL A 382 6.57 11.11 -2.90
C VAL A 382 6.42 12.55 -3.42
N LYS A 383 7.09 13.50 -2.78
CA LYS A 383 7.02 14.93 -3.11
C LYS A 383 7.83 15.34 -4.34
N SER A 384 8.64 14.45 -4.90
CA SER A 384 9.48 14.75 -6.06
C SER A 384 9.17 13.92 -7.29
N ILE A 385 8.10 13.11 -7.28
CA ILE A 385 7.59 12.35 -8.44
C ILE A 385 7.42 13.26 -9.66
N LEU A 386 6.75 14.40 -9.50
CA LEU A 386 6.39 15.29 -10.61
C LEU A 386 7.58 16.08 -11.20
N LEU A 387 8.78 15.92 -10.64
CA LEU A 387 10.01 16.55 -11.11
C LEU A 387 11.13 15.54 -11.37
N ARG A 388 11.61 14.84 -10.34
CA ARG A 388 12.73 13.89 -10.46
C ARG A 388 12.37 12.77 -11.43
N LEU A 389 11.23 12.11 -11.27
CA LEU A 389 10.83 11.03 -12.20
C LEU A 389 10.53 11.56 -13.61
N ARG A 390 9.87 12.73 -13.73
CA ARG A 390 9.66 13.35 -15.05
C ARG A 390 10.97 13.66 -15.75
N ARG A 391 11.98 14.16 -15.04
CA ARG A 391 13.33 14.34 -15.61
C ARG A 391 13.93 13.02 -16.09
N GLU A 392 13.75 11.92 -15.37
CA GLU A 392 14.22 10.60 -15.82
C GLU A 392 13.53 10.13 -17.11
N PHE A 393 12.24 10.45 -17.31
CA PHE A 393 11.57 10.22 -18.59
C PHE A 393 12.23 11.02 -19.72
N GLN A 394 12.53 12.30 -19.48
CA GLN A 394 13.19 13.15 -20.46
C GLN A 394 14.60 12.66 -20.81
N VAL A 395 15.36 12.14 -19.84
CA VAL A 395 16.70 11.57 -20.04
C VAL A 395 16.67 10.36 -20.98
N ILE A 396 15.69 9.46 -20.82
CA ILE A 396 15.52 8.33 -21.74
C ILE A 396 14.77 8.69 -23.04
N LYS A 397 14.52 9.99 -23.24
CA LYS A 397 13.79 10.55 -24.39
C LYS A 397 12.38 9.98 -24.53
N TYR A 398 11.71 9.75 -23.40
CA TYR A 398 10.32 9.33 -23.35
C TYR A 398 9.41 10.55 -23.13
N LEU A 399 8.58 10.86 -24.13
CA LEU A 399 7.63 11.96 -24.07
C LEU A 399 6.32 11.50 -23.42
N THR A 400 5.92 12.23 -22.37
CA THR A 400 4.59 12.12 -21.78
C THR A 400 3.65 13.15 -22.39
N PRO A 401 2.32 13.01 -22.23
CA PRO A 401 1.37 14.03 -22.67
C PRO A 401 1.66 15.43 -22.11
N ILE A 402 2.22 15.53 -20.89
CA ILE A 402 2.59 16.81 -20.27
C ILE A 402 3.62 17.56 -21.12
N GLU A 403 4.64 16.90 -21.67
CA GLU A 403 5.62 17.59 -22.52
C GLU A 403 5.01 18.11 -23.82
N ILE A 404 4.02 17.40 -24.38
CA ILE A 404 3.25 17.85 -25.54
C ILE A 404 2.42 19.09 -25.18
N GLU A 405 1.68 19.02 -24.08
CA GLU A 405 0.84 20.10 -23.59
C GLU A 405 1.67 21.34 -23.23
N HIS A 406 2.82 21.18 -22.57
CA HIS A 406 3.74 22.27 -22.28
C HIS A 406 4.27 22.92 -23.57
N SER A 407 4.65 22.12 -24.58
CA SER A 407 5.10 22.65 -25.87
C SER A 407 4.01 23.50 -26.52
N ILE A 408 2.73 23.08 -26.44
CA ILE A 408 1.58 23.84 -26.93
C ILE A 408 1.34 25.11 -26.09
N LEU A 409 1.42 25.02 -24.75
CA LEU A 409 1.22 26.15 -23.84
C LEU A 409 2.22 27.30 -24.07
N THR A 410 3.44 26.96 -24.50
CA THR A 410 4.51 27.91 -24.79
C THR A 410 4.67 28.24 -26.28
N CYS A 411 3.80 27.71 -27.14
CA CYS A 411 3.83 27.96 -28.59
C CYS A 411 2.99 29.21 -28.93
N THR A 412 3.58 30.19 -29.59
CA THR A 412 2.89 31.47 -29.92
C THR A 412 1.83 31.30 -31.00
N ASP A 413 2.10 30.51 -32.04
CA ASP A 413 1.22 30.34 -33.20
C ASP A 413 0.28 29.13 -33.09
N ARG A 414 0.49 28.27 -32.08
CA ARG A 414 -0.25 27.02 -31.84
C ARG A 414 -0.31 26.08 -33.05
N LYS A 415 0.65 26.18 -33.97
CA LYS A 415 0.72 25.29 -35.14
C LYS A 415 1.39 23.98 -34.77
N ILE A 416 0.90 22.89 -35.37
CA ILE A 416 1.44 21.55 -35.12
C ILE A 416 2.94 21.45 -35.42
N ASP A 417 3.38 22.04 -36.54
CA ASP A 417 4.77 21.98 -36.97
C ASP A 417 5.70 22.71 -36.00
N THR A 418 5.25 23.85 -35.46
CA THR A 418 6.04 24.69 -34.55
C THR A 418 6.28 23.99 -33.21
N PHE A 419 5.24 23.47 -32.56
CA PHE A 419 5.44 22.81 -31.26
C PHE A 419 6.20 21.48 -31.41
N LYS A 420 6.03 20.75 -32.53
CA LYS A 420 6.83 19.56 -32.83
C LYS A 420 8.31 19.92 -33.03
N ALA A 421 8.60 20.99 -33.78
CA ALA A 421 9.97 21.48 -33.97
C ALA A 421 10.62 21.86 -32.63
N ASN A 422 9.87 22.46 -31.70
CA ASN A 422 10.37 22.77 -30.36
C ASN A 422 10.77 21.51 -29.58
N LEU A 423 9.95 20.44 -29.64
CA LEU A 423 10.29 19.17 -28.99
C LEU A 423 11.53 18.51 -29.64
N ILE A 424 11.64 18.56 -30.96
CA ILE A 424 12.84 18.05 -31.65
C ILE A 424 14.08 18.85 -31.22
N SER A 425 13.95 20.18 -31.09
CA SER A 425 15.01 21.06 -30.58
C SER A 425 15.39 20.78 -29.12
N ASP A 426 14.43 20.34 -28.30
CA ASP A 426 14.67 19.86 -26.93
C ASP A 426 15.43 18.50 -26.90
N GLY A 427 15.64 17.86 -28.06
CA GLY A 427 16.44 16.66 -28.24
C GLY A 427 15.65 15.36 -28.34
N TYR A 428 14.33 15.44 -28.51
CA TYR A 428 13.46 14.28 -28.70
C TYR A 428 13.52 13.75 -30.15
N PRO A 429 13.54 12.42 -30.36
CA PRO A 429 13.48 11.82 -31.69
C PRO A 429 12.14 12.10 -32.39
N ASP A 430 12.16 12.27 -33.71
CA ASP A 430 10.95 12.54 -34.50
C ASP A 430 9.89 11.42 -34.39
N ASP A 431 10.33 10.15 -34.37
CA ASP A 431 9.44 8.99 -34.19
C ASP A 431 8.72 9.04 -32.85
N GLU A 432 9.42 9.48 -31.80
CA GLU A 432 8.85 9.62 -30.46
C GLU A 432 7.89 10.81 -30.36
N VAL A 433 8.23 11.95 -30.96
CA VAL A 433 7.34 13.12 -31.03
C VAL A 433 6.03 12.73 -31.73
N ASN A 434 6.13 12.01 -32.86
CA ASN A 434 4.96 11.55 -33.59
C ASN A 434 4.13 10.53 -32.80
N ARG A 435 4.77 9.58 -32.11
CA ARG A 435 4.09 8.63 -31.21
C ARG A 435 3.32 9.38 -30.12
N ALA A 436 3.98 10.28 -29.40
CA ALA A 436 3.37 10.99 -28.27
C ALA A 436 2.22 11.89 -28.72
N VAL A 437 2.35 12.58 -29.87
CA VAL A 437 1.26 13.37 -30.45
C VAL A 437 0.07 12.48 -30.84
N SER A 438 0.30 11.34 -31.49
CA SER A 438 -0.75 10.39 -31.83
C SER A 438 -1.49 9.91 -30.58
N VAL A 439 -0.76 9.53 -29.53
CA VAL A 439 -1.36 9.08 -28.27
C VAL A 439 -2.19 10.19 -27.62
N SER A 440 -1.70 11.43 -27.59
CA SER A 440 -2.44 12.56 -27.03
C SER A 440 -3.71 12.90 -27.82
N LEU A 441 -3.72 12.69 -29.13
CA LEU A 441 -4.92 12.82 -29.98
C LEU A 441 -5.93 11.71 -29.70
N ASP A 442 -5.46 10.45 -29.66
CA ASP A 442 -6.30 9.27 -29.43
C ASP A 442 -6.99 9.31 -28.05
N LEU A 443 -6.30 9.85 -27.05
CA LEU A 443 -6.84 10.03 -25.69
C LEU A 443 -7.70 11.30 -25.54
N GLY A 444 -7.80 12.14 -26.58
CA GLY A 444 -8.54 13.40 -26.53
C GLY A 444 -7.94 14.43 -25.56
N PHE A 445 -6.62 14.37 -25.34
CA PHE A 445 -5.90 15.36 -24.54
C PHE A 445 -5.63 16.63 -25.32
N ILE A 446 -5.43 16.49 -26.63
CA ILE A 446 -5.29 17.60 -27.57
C ILE A 446 -6.22 17.38 -28.77
N GLU A 447 -6.55 18.47 -29.45
CA GLU A 447 -7.37 18.49 -30.66
C GLU A 447 -6.69 19.35 -31.73
N ILE A 448 -6.89 19.01 -33.01
CA ILE A 448 -6.35 19.75 -34.15
C ILE A 448 -7.51 20.20 -35.02
N ASN A 449 -7.67 21.52 -35.15
CA ASN A 449 -8.67 22.14 -36.02
C ASN A 449 -7.96 23.09 -36.99
N GLU A 450 -8.09 22.83 -38.30
CA GLU A 450 -7.49 23.66 -39.36
C GLU A 450 -5.98 23.94 -39.16
N GLY A 451 -5.24 22.97 -38.60
CA GLY A 451 -3.80 23.09 -38.33
C GLY A 451 -3.44 23.82 -37.02
N VAL A 452 -4.43 24.33 -36.29
CA VAL A 452 -4.29 24.90 -34.95
C VAL A 452 -4.55 23.84 -33.91
N VAL A 453 -3.67 23.75 -32.91
CA VAL A 453 -3.75 22.75 -31.84
C VAL A 453 -4.29 23.39 -30.56
N SER A 454 -5.23 22.70 -29.91
CA SER A 454 -5.79 23.09 -28.63
C SER A 454 -5.69 21.96 -27.60
N ILE A 455 -5.52 22.33 -26.33
CA ILE A 455 -5.53 21.39 -25.20
C ILE A 455 -6.97 21.23 -24.70
N SER A 456 -7.37 20.00 -24.41
CA SER A 456 -8.67 19.68 -23.81
C SER A 456 -8.87 20.43 -22.50
N SER A 457 -10.09 20.95 -22.27
CA SER A 457 -10.42 21.69 -21.05
C SER A 457 -10.17 20.88 -19.78
N LYS A 458 -10.32 19.55 -19.84
CA LYS A 458 -10.05 18.63 -18.71
C LYS A 458 -8.56 18.50 -18.37
N ARG A 459 -7.67 18.85 -19.32
CA ARG A 459 -6.21 18.75 -19.18
C ARG A 459 -5.54 20.09 -18.88
N LEU A 460 -6.22 21.19 -19.17
CA LEU A 460 -5.65 22.53 -19.08
C LEU A 460 -5.11 22.85 -17.68
N ASP A 461 -5.84 22.50 -16.63
CA ASP A 461 -5.42 22.80 -15.25
C ASP A 461 -4.18 22.02 -14.84
N ILE A 462 -4.12 20.70 -15.07
CA ILE A 462 -2.94 19.91 -14.73
C ILE A 462 -1.73 20.33 -15.56
N SER A 463 -1.93 20.64 -16.85
CA SER A 463 -0.88 21.16 -17.74
C SER A 463 -0.31 22.47 -17.21
N ARG A 464 -1.18 23.40 -16.79
CA ARG A 464 -0.77 24.73 -16.29
C ARG A 464 -0.03 24.63 -14.95
N ARG A 465 -0.52 23.78 -14.04
CA ARG A 465 0.12 23.50 -12.74
C ARG A 465 1.51 22.90 -12.89
N LEU A 466 1.67 21.93 -13.77
CA LEU A 466 2.97 21.30 -14.00
C LEU A 466 3.92 22.20 -14.79
N LEU A 467 3.40 23.07 -15.67
CA LEU A 467 4.22 24.10 -16.32
C LEU A 467 4.75 25.10 -15.28
N LEU A 468 3.91 25.51 -14.32
CA LEU A 468 4.32 26.37 -13.22
C LEU A 468 5.44 25.73 -12.39
N LEU A 469 5.32 24.43 -12.10
CA LEU A 469 6.35 23.65 -11.42
C LEU A 469 7.67 23.60 -12.21
N ASP A 470 7.60 23.36 -13.53
CA ASP A 470 8.78 23.33 -14.40
C ASP A 470 9.46 24.70 -14.47
N ILE A 471 8.68 25.79 -14.54
CA ILE A 471 9.21 27.16 -14.53
C ILE A 471 9.94 27.45 -13.20
N ILE A 472 9.38 27.05 -12.06
CA ILE A 472 10.05 27.18 -10.76
C ILE A 472 11.37 26.41 -10.78
N ALA A 473 11.37 25.15 -11.24
CA ALA A 473 12.56 24.32 -11.29
C ALA A 473 13.67 24.93 -12.16
N ILE A 474 13.32 25.37 -13.38
CA ILE A 474 14.25 25.94 -14.36
C ILE A 474 14.86 27.26 -13.88
N ASN A 475 14.08 28.10 -13.19
CA ASN A 475 14.51 29.41 -12.74
C ASN A 475 14.95 29.42 -11.26
N SER A 476 15.05 28.25 -10.64
CA SER A 476 15.50 28.13 -9.26
C SER A 476 17.00 28.39 -9.14
N LYS A 477 17.40 28.93 -7.98
CA LYS A 477 18.80 29.10 -7.59
C LYS A 477 19.00 28.63 -6.17
N LYS A 478 20.25 28.34 -5.81
CA LYS A 478 20.60 28.06 -4.41
C LYS A 478 20.39 29.33 -3.58
N ILE A 479 19.58 29.22 -2.54
CA ILE A 479 19.28 30.32 -1.62
C ILE A 479 19.93 30.08 -0.25
N THR A 480 20.12 31.17 0.48
CA THR A 480 20.61 31.14 1.87
C THR A 480 19.52 30.67 2.84
N ASP A 481 19.91 30.28 4.05
CA ASP A 481 18.95 29.93 5.11
C ASP A 481 18.07 31.12 5.53
N ASP A 482 18.60 32.35 5.48
CA ASP A 482 17.83 33.56 5.80
C ASP A 482 16.78 33.85 4.72
N GLU A 483 17.15 33.69 3.44
CA GLU A 483 16.20 33.78 2.33
C GLU A 483 15.13 32.70 2.44
N ARG A 484 15.52 31.47 2.76
CA ARG A 484 14.58 30.37 2.99
C ARG A 484 13.56 30.67 4.08
N ARG A 485 13.99 31.21 5.22
CA ARG A 485 13.12 31.57 6.36
C ARG A 485 12.22 32.77 6.10
N SER A 486 12.45 33.51 5.02
CA SER A 486 11.66 34.71 4.70
C SER A 486 10.25 34.41 4.20
N LEU A 487 9.92 33.14 3.91
CA LEU A 487 8.66 32.68 3.29
C LEU A 487 8.39 33.24 1.87
N LYS A 488 9.27 34.09 1.31
CA LYS A 488 9.11 34.70 -0.02
C LYS A 488 9.55 33.80 -1.17
N TYR A 489 10.35 32.78 -0.85
CA TYR A 489 10.90 31.85 -1.82
C TYR A 489 10.08 30.55 -1.85
N LEU A 490 9.80 30.11 -3.07
CA LEU A 490 9.23 28.80 -3.36
C LEU A 490 10.38 27.82 -3.55
N LEU A 491 10.47 26.84 -2.66
CA LEU A 491 11.46 25.77 -2.75
C LEU A 491 10.96 24.65 -3.65
N VAL A 492 11.89 23.97 -4.32
CA VAL A 492 11.61 22.87 -5.25
C VAL A 492 12.55 21.67 -4.99
N PRO A 493 12.06 20.42 -5.06
CA PRO A 493 12.92 19.24 -4.94
C PRO A 493 13.58 18.90 -6.28
N GLY A 494 14.62 18.07 -6.25
CA GLY A 494 15.28 17.52 -7.43
C GLY A 494 16.63 18.13 -7.78
N TYR A 495 17.10 19.15 -7.07
CA TYR A 495 18.25 19.98 -7.44
C TYR A 495 19.18 20.30 -6.25
N GLY A 496 18.96 19.68 -5.09
CA GLY A 496 19.71 19.91 -3.86
C GLY A 496 18.90 20.68 -2.81
N GLU A 497 19.43 20.76 -1.59
CA GLU A 497 18.79 21.55 -0.54
C GLU A 497 18.77 23.04 -0.90
N ASN A 498 17.72 23.72 -0.46
CA ASN A 498 17.58 25.18 -0.58
C ASN A 498 17.66 25.68 -2.03
N MET A 499 17.13 24.92 -2.98
CA MET A 499 16.88 25.40 -4.33
C MET A 499 15.50 26.06 -4.38
N GLY A 500 15.44 27.33 -4.80
CA GLY A 500 14.18 28.05 -4.86
C GLY A 500 14.16 29.27 -5.77
N MET A 501 12.95 29.76 -6.02
CA MET A 501 12.65 30.92 -6.83
C MET A 501 11.82 31.91 -6.01
N LEU A 502 12.05 33.22 -6.19
CA LEU A 502 11.24 34.23 -5.54
C LEU A 502 9.82 34.21 -6.11
N GLU A 503 8.80 34.15 -5.26
CA GLU A 503 7.41 34.02 -5.72
C GLU A 503 6.95 35.19 -6.60
N SER A 504 7.44 36.41 -6.32
CA SER A 504 7.14 37.58 -7.15
C SER A 504 7.67 37.45 -8.58
N ASP A 505 8.81 36.78 -8.75
CA ASP A 505 9.44 36.61 -10.07
C ASP A 505 8.71 35.53 -10.89
N LEU A 506 8.05 34.57 -10.21
CA LEU A 506 7.31 33.50 -10.85
C LEU A 506 6.14 34.05 -11.67
N SER A 507 5.35 34.97 -11.11
CA SER A 507 4.20 35.55 -11.82
C SER A 507 4.60 36.24 -13.12
N LYS A 508 5.70 37.01 -13.09
CA LYS A 508 6.28 37.66 -14.27
C LYS A 508 6.75 36.62 -15.29
N THR A 509 7.53 35.64 -14.85
CA THR A 509 8.12 34.62 -15.72
C THR A 509 7.06 33.77 -16.42
N VAL A 510 5.97 33.44 -15.72
CA VAL A 510 4.84 32.70 -16.30
C VAL A 510 4.14 33.52 -17.37
N SER A 511 3.92 34.81 -17.13
CA SER A 511 3.31 35.71 -18.12
C SER A 511 4.15 35.83 -19.39
N ASP A 512 5.47 35.74 -19.28
CA ASP A 512 6.40 35.81 -20.42
C ASP A 512 6.46 34.49 -21.20
N ILE A 513 6.34 33.35 -20.52
CA ILE A 513 6.50 32.01 -21.11
C ILE A 513 5.19 31.42 -21.65
N MET A 514 4.06 31.65 -20.98
CA MET A 514 2.77 31.06 -21.34
C MET A 514 2.05 31.88 -22.40
N THR A 515 2.14 31.44 -23.65
CA THR A 515 1.62 32.18 -24.82
C THR A 515 0.24 31.70 -25.28
N TYR A 516 -0.18 30.51 -24.86
CA TYR A 516 -1.45 29.90 -25.27
C TYR A 516 -2.69 30.67 -24.80
N GLN A 517 -2.67 31.07 -23.52
CA GLN A 517 -3.70 31.88 -22.90
C GLN A 517 -3.07 32.68 -21.76
N GLN A 518 -3.45 33.94 -21.63
CA GLN A 518 -3.07 34.75 -20.47
C GLN A 518 -3.69 34.13 -19.21
N ILE A 519 -2.84 33.67 -18.29
CA ILE A 519 -3.25 33.14 -17.01
C ILE A 519 -3.85 34.27 -16.17
N THR A 520 -5.06 34.06 -15.65
CA THR A 520 -5.67 35.03 -14.75
C THR A 520 -5.04 34.94 -13.36
N LEU A 521 -5.10 36.02 -12.57
CA LEU A 521 -4.60 36.02 -11.19
C LEU A 521 -5.22 34.89 -10.35
N THR A 522 -6.53 34.66 -10.49
CA THR A 522 -7.23 33.59 -9.78
C THR A 522 -6.69 32.22 -10.15
N GLN A 523 -6.48 31.94 -11.45
CA GLN A 523 -5.91 30.68 -11.90
C GLN A 523 -4.48 30.48 -11.38
N PHE A 524 -3.64 31.51 -11.45
CA PHE A 524 -2.29 31.46 -10.91
C PHE A 524 -2.28 31.10 -9.42
N THR A 525 -3.10 31.77 -8.62
CA THR A 525 -3.21 31.50 -7.18
C THR A 525 -3.68 30.08 -6.91
N THR A 526 -4.76 29.62 -7.56
CA THR A 526 -5.30 28.27 -7.37
C THR A 526 -4.31 27.18 -7.79
N ASP A 527 -3.53 27.41 -8.85
CA ASP A 527 -2.52 26.44 -9.28
C ASP A 527 -1.32 26.39 -8.33
N LEU A 528 -0.88 27.55 -7.82
CA LEU A 528 0.18 27.60 -6.81
C LEU A 528 -0.26 26.95 -5.50
N GLU A 529 -1.49 27.20 -5.06
CA GLU A 529 -2.09 26.52 -3.90
C GLU A 529 -2.11 25.00 -4.10
N TRP A 530 -2.52 24.53 -5.29
CA TRP A 530 -2.47 23.10 -5.61
C TRP A 530 -1.05 22.52 -5.49
N LEU A 531 -0.02 23.22 -5.98
CA LEU A 531 1.38 22.76 -5.85
C LEU A 531 1.86 22.69 -4.40
N LEU A 532 1.40 23.63 -3.56
CA LEU A 532 1.71 23.67 -2.13
C LEU A 532 0.98 22.55 -1.37
N ASP A 533 -0.29 22.28 -1.71
CA ASP A 533 -1.11 21.21 -1.14
C ASP A 533 -0.57 19.82 -1.51
N GLU A 534 -0.13 19.66 -2.75
CA GLU A 534 0.59 18.48 -3.24
C GLU A 534 2.00 18.35 -2.65
N LYS A 535 2.49 19.39 -1.97
CA LYS A 535 3.80 19.47 -1.32
C LYS A 535 4.96 19.20 -2.28
N VAL A 536 4.74 19.43 -3.56
CA VAL A 536 5.78 19.39 -4.61
C VAL A 536 6.53 20.72 -4.74
N VAL A 537 6.02 21.74 -4.05
CA VAL A 537 6.65 23.03 -3.75
C VAL A 537 6.38 23.33 -2.27
N LYS A 538 7.22 24.12 -1.61
CA LYS A 538 6.90 24.63 -0.26
C LYS A 538 7.37 26.07 -0.05
N ARG A 539 6.63 26.78 0.80
CA ARG A 539 7.10 27.96 1.55
C ARG A 539 7.64 27.45 2.87
N ASN A 540 8.73 28.01 3.38
CA ASN A 540 9.43 27.44 4.53
C ASN A 540 9.49 28.37 5.73
#